data_AF-A0A0J6CWD4-F1
#
_entry.id   AF-A0A0J6CWD4-F1
#
_cell.length_a   1.000
_cell.length_b   1.000
_cell.length_c   1.000
_cell.angle_alpha   90.00
_cell.angle_beta   90.00
_cell.angle_gamma   90.00
#
_symmetry.space_group_name_H-M   'P 1'
#
loop_
_entity.id
_entity.type
_entity.pdbx_description
1 polymer ?
#
loop_
_entity_poly.entity_id
_entity_poly.type
_entity_poly.pdbx_seq_one_letter_code
_entity_poly.pdbx_strand_id
1 'polypeptide(L)'
;MSQVVLTVSPSIMNEIKKKYNSLLSDKQPPGSIFVAKTPSCTITGYRSGKVMFQGTAAEAEAKPWQSSSKPSTSSKSSAKKKVGDHQFAPPAHISTLSAIGSDEVGTGDFFGPITVAAAFVDQKQIPLLKELGVRDSKGMKDPEIIEIARNLIKTIPYSLLVLPNQKYNAMQKKGMNQGKMKALLHNQAIQNVQRKIPSYDAILIDQFAKPEIYFNYLKGQSTIVKENVYFATKAEEIHLAVAAASIIARYSFVMEIDKLGKENNVKLPKGAGAAVDLAAAKLIQKHGEDVLNQLAKTHFANSLKAKKIAEKSNRN
;
A
#
# COMPACT_ATOMS: atom_id res chain seq x y z
N MET A 1 1.46 21.18 -25.63
CA MET A 1 2.69 20.56 -26.18
C MET A 1 2.40 19.09 -26.40
N SER A 2 2.56 18.59 -27.63
CA SER A 2 2.33 17.18 -27.96
C SER A 2 3.50 16.31 -27.51
N GLN A 3 3.20 15.06 -27.20
CA GLN A 3 4.16 14.06 -26.77
C GLN A 3 3.84 12.73 -27.44
N VAL A 4 4.85 12.10 -28.03
CA VAL A 4 4.75 10.76 -28.61
C VAL A 4 5.76 9.85 -27.93
N VAL A 5 5.35 8.63 -27.62
CA VAL A 5 6.21 7.62 -27.00
C VAL A 5 6.20 6.37 -27.85
N LEU A 6 7.38 5.91 -28.24
CA LEU A 6 7.57 4.65 -28.95
C LEU A 6 8.35 3.66 -28.08
N THR A 7 8.10 2.37 -28.27
CA THR A 7 8.95 1.30 -27.72
C THR A 7 9.65 0.61 -28.88
N VAL A 8 10.97 0.62 -28.85
CA VAL A 8 11.80 0.17 -29.97
C VAL A 8 12.80 -0.89 -29.52
N SER A 9 13.26 -1.73 -30.44
CA SER A 9 14.34 -2.69 -30.16
C SER A 9 15.67 -1.96 -29.93
N PRO A 10 16.67 -2.60 -29.31
CA PRO A 10 17.99 -2.01 -29.15
C PRO A 10 18.64 -1.58 -30.48
N SER A 11 18.38 -2.29 -31.59
CA SER A 11 18.87 -1.90 -32.93
C SER A 11 18.29 -0.56 -33.37
N ILE A 12 16.96 -0.43 -33.31
CA ILE A 12 16.26 0.80 -33.69
C ILE A 12 16.62 1.94 -32.72
N MET A 13 16.82 1.67 -31.44
CA MET A 13 17.32 2.67 -30.47
C MET A 13 18.66 3.26 -30.90
N ASN A 14 19.57 2.42 -31.38
CA ASN A 14 20.88 2.86 -31.87
C ASN A 14 20.76 3.62 -33.20
N GLU A 15 19.86 3.21 -34.09
CA GLU A 15 19.57 3.95 -35.34
C GLU A 15 19.01 5.34 -35.06
N ILE A 16 18.08 5.46 -34.10
CA ILE A 16 17.55 6.76 -33.66
C ILE A 16 18.68 7.61 -33.09
N LYS A 17 19.49 7.07 -32.18
CA LYS A 17 20.64 7.80 -31.60
C LYS A 17 21.61 8.27 -32.69
N LYS A 18 21.88 7.43 -33.70
CA LYS A 18 22.76 7.75 -34.82
C LYS A 18 22.18 8.85 -35.72
N LYS A 19 20.87 8.84 -35.99
CA LYS A 19 20.20 9.89 -36.79
C LYS A 19 20.37 11.28 -36.17
N TYR A 20 20.27 11.38 -34.84
CA TYR A 20 20.37 12.65 -34.12
C TYR A 20 21.76 12.89 -33.50
N ASN A 21 22.81 12.24 -34.00
CA ASN A 21 24.14 12.26 -33.40
C ASN A 21 24.73 13.67 -33.24
N SER A 22 24.46 14.57 -34.19
CA SER A 22 24.92 15.97 -34.15
C SER A 22 24.12 16.87 -33.20
N LEU A 23 23.00 16.38 -32.66
CA LEU A 23 22.06 17.14 -31.84
C LEU A 23 21.91 16.56 -30.42
N LEU A 24 22.85 15.70 -30.03
CA LEU A 24 22.87 15.11 -28.70
C LEU A 24 23.15 16.17 -27.64
N SER A 25 22.50 16.02 -26.48
CA SER A 25 22.69 16.87 -25.32
C SER A 25 23.50 16.15 -24.25
N ASP A 26 24.42 16.89 -23.61
CA ASP A 26 25.22 16.38 -22.49
C ASP A 26 24.40 16.16 -21.22
N LYS A 27 23.23 16.80 -21.10
CA LYS A 27 22.34 16.68 -19.95
C LYS A 27 21.35 15.54 -20.14
N GLN A 28 21.55 14.46 -19.40
CA GLN A 28 20.75 13.24 -19.47
C GLN A 28 19.96 13.00 -18.17
N PRO A 29 18.62 12.83 -18.23
CA PRO A 29 17.84 12.39 -17.08
C PRO A 29 18.25 10.99 -16.60
N PRO A 30 18.04 10.64 -15.31
CA PRO A 30 18.32 9.31 -14.79
C PRO A 30 17.64 8.21 -15.62
N GLY A 31 18.40 7.19 -16.04
CA GLY A 31 17.90 6.05 -16.82
C GLY A 31 17.78 6.28 -18.33
N SER A 32 18.12 7.47 -18.83
CA SER A 32 18.24 7.72 -20.28
C SER A 32 19.56 7.18 -20.85
N ILE A 33 19.56 6.84 -22.15
CA ILE A 33 20.74 6.44 -22.94
C ILE A 33 21.23 7.61 -23.81
N PHE A 34 20.29 8.47 -24.23
CA PHE A 34 20.59 9.69 -24.95
C PHE A 34 19.42 10.68 -24.82
N VAL A 35 19.75 11.96 -24.99
CA VAL A 35 18.79 13.03 -25.25
C VAL A 35 19.28 13.76 -26.49
N ALA A 36 18.38 14.00 -27.45
CA ALA A 36 18.63 14.87 -28.59
C ALA A 36 17.64 16.03 -28.60
N LYS A 37 18.09 17.22 -29.02
CA LYS A 37 17.24 18.41 -29.07
C LYS A 37 17.26 19.00 -30.48
N THR A 38 16.09 19.03 -31.11
CA THR A 38 15.83 19.84 -32.30
C THR A 38 15.16 21.15 -31.85
N PRO A 39 15.09 22.18 -32.72
CA PRO A 39 14.43 23.44 -32.38
C PRO A 39 12.96 23.31 -31.93
N SER A 40 12.28 22.22 -32.33
CA SER A 40 10.85 22.01 -32.11
C SER A 40 10.52 20.66 -31.45
N CYS A 41 11.51 19.86 -31.05
CA CYS A 41 11.32 18.56 -30.40
C CYS A 41 12.50 18.14 -29.53
N THR A 42 12.23 17.55 -28.37
CA THR A 42 13.20 16.83 -27.54
C THR A 42 12.94 15.34 -27.64
N ILE A 43 13.97 14.57 -28.01
CA ILE A 43 13.93 13.12 -28.14
C ILE A 43 14.75 12.50 -27.01
N THR A 44 14.14 11.68 -26.17
CA THR A 44 14.82 11.00 -25.05
C THR A 44 14.67 9.49 -25.17
N GLY A 45 15.79 8.77 -25.34
CA GLY A 45 15.83 7.32 -25.32
C GLY A 45 16.19 6.77 -23.94
N TYR A 46 15.51 5.72 -23.49
CA TYR A 46 15.69 5.10 -22.16
C TYR A 46 16.22 3.67 -22.26
N ARG A 47 16.92 3.22 -21.20
CA ARG A 47 17.42 1.84 -21.08
C ARG A 47 16.34 0.76 -21.21
N SER A 48 15.08 1.12 -20.97
CA SER A 48 13.92 0.23 -21.12
C SER A 48 13.47 0.00 -22.58
N GLY A 49 14.09 0.65 -23.57
CA GLY A 49 13.65 0.61 -24.97
C GLY A 49 12.60 1.68 -25.33
N LYS A 50 12.18 2.49 -24.35
CA LYS A 50 11.26 3.62 -24.56
C LYS A 50 11.99 4.80 -25.21
N VAL A 51 11.40 5.40 -26.24
CA VAL A 51 11.85 6.67 -26.83
C VAL A 51 10.70 7.67 -26.75
N MET A 52 10.97 8.85 -26.22
CA MET A 52 9.98 9.89 -25.98
C MET A 52 10.31 11.12 -26.82
N PHE A 53 9.35 11.55 -27.64
CA PHE A 53 9.40 12.76 -28.47
C PHE A 53 8.47 13.80 -27.84
N GLN A 54 8.99 14.99 -27.53
CA GLN A 54 8.25 16.04 -26.83
C GLN A 54 8.49 17.40 -27.48
N GLY A 55 7.44 18.08 -27.91
CA GLY A 55 7.54 19.38 -28.58
C GLY A 55 6.50 19.51 -29.68
N THR A 56 6.46 20.65 -30.35
CA THR A 56 5.47 20.92 -31.40
C THR A 56 5.64 20.00 -32.61
N ALA A 57 6.85 19.47 -32.85
CA ALA A 57 7.13 18.52 -33.93
C ALA A 57 7.16 17.04 -33.48
N ALA A 58 6.67 16.72 -32.27
CA ALA A 58 6.78 15.36 -31.71
C ALA A 58 6.21 14.25 -32.61
N GLU A 59 5.08 14.49 -33.28
CA GLU A 59 4.46 13.53 -34.19
C GLU A 59 5.26 13.36 -35.48
N ALA A 60 5.72 14.45 -36.07
CA ALA A 60 6.52 14.44 -37.30
C ALA A 60 7.85 13.71 -37.09
N GLU A 61 8.50 13.93 -35.94
CA GLU A 61 9.78 13.29 -35.59
C GLU A 61 9.63 11.81 -35.23
N ALA A 62 8.48 11.40 -34.68
CA ALA A 62 8.19 10.01 -34.35
C ALA A 62 7.77 9.17 -35.56
N LYS A 63 7.13 9.78 -36.57
CA LYS A 63 6.55 9.11 -37.75
C LYS A 63 7.50 8.13 -38.47
N PRO A 64 8.78 8.46 -38.73
CA PRO A 64 9.71 7.55 -39.41
C PRO A 64 10.00 6.25 -38.64
N TRP A 65 9.78 6.27 -37.33
CA TRP A 65 10.11 5.17 -36.42
C TRP A 65 8.89 4.36 -35.99
N GLN A 66 7.69 4.79 -36.39
CA GLN A 66 6.43 4.13 -36.04
C GLN A 66 6.32 2.73 -36.66
N SER A 67 6.73 2.55 -37.92
CA SER A 67 6.72 1.24 -38.60
C SER A 67 7.74 0.26 -38.01
N SER A 68 8.86 0.77 -37.50
CA SER A 68 9.93 -0.01 -36.84
C SER A 68 9.73 -0.16 -35.33
N SER A 69 8.66 0.42 -34.78
CA SER A 69 8.29 0.24 -33.38
C SER A 69 7.56 -1.08 -33.21
N LYS A 70 7.90 -1.86 -32.17
CA LYS A 70 7.00 -2.95 -31.76
C LYS A 70 5.70 -2.28 -31.30
N PRO A 71 4.52 -2.84 -31.63
CA PRO A 71 3.25 -2.19 -31.32
C PRO A 71 3.15 -1.94 -29.81
N SER A 72 3.35 -0.69 -29.40
CA SER A 72 2.76 -0.19 -28.16
C SER A 72 1.30 0.08 -28.46
N THR A 73 0.42 -0.79 -27.99
CA THR A 73 -1.02 -0.57 -28.01
C THR A 73 -1.38 0.78 -27.39
N SER A 74 -1.67 1.76 -28.24
CA SER A 74 -2.52 2.91 -27.93
C SER A 74 -3.72 2.94 -28.88
N SER A 75 -4.68 2.07 -28.56
CA SER A 75 -6.14 2.17 -28.75
C SER A 75 -6.72 2.59 -30.11
N LYS A 76 -7.28 1.61 -30.82
CA LYS A 76 -8.73 1.49 -31.00
C LYS A 76 -9.17 0.04 -30.67
N SER A 77 -10.01 -0.06 -29.64
CA SER A 77 -10.78 -1.24 -29.18
C SER A 77 -10.09 -2.61 -29.14
N SER A 78 -9.14 -2.78 -28.22
CA SER A 78 -8.93 -4.05 -27.52
C SER A 78 -8.72 -3.72 -26.04
N ALA A 79 -9.41 -4.47 -25.17
CA ALA A 79 -9.55 -4.16 -23.75
C ALA A 79 -8.19 -3.92 -23.08
N LYS A 80 -8.01 -2.74 -22.47
CA LYS A 80 -6.91 -2.46 -21.55
C LYS A 80 -6.91 -3.55 -20.48
N LYS A 81 -5.83 -4.32 -20.35
CA LYS A 81 -5.51 -5.05 -19.11
C LYS A 81 -5.44 -4.00 -18.00
N LYS A 82 -6.54 -3.86 -17.24
CA LYS A 82 -6.61 -2.95 -16.09
C LYS A 82 -5.59 -3.43 -15.04
N VAL A 83 -5.17 -2.55 -14.14
CA VAL A 83 -4.71 -2.99 -12.83
C VAL A 83 -5.83 -3.87 -12.27
N GLY A 84 -5.60 -5.18 -12.18
CA GLY A 84 -6.68 -6.18 -12.03
C GLY A 84 -6.85 -7.16 -13.20
N ASP A 85 -5.92 -7.27 -14.14
CA ASP A 85 -5.84 -8.42 -15.06
C ASP A 85 -4.62 -9.29 -14.72
N HIS A 86 -4.68 -9.84 -13.51
CA HIS A 86 -3.80 -10.90 -13.02
C HIS A 86 -4.68 -12.06 -12.58
N GLN A 87 -4.15 -13.29 -12.53
CA GLN A 87 -4.92 -14.49 -12.15
C GLN A 87 -5.65 -14.38 -10.80
N PHE A 88 -5.22 -13.45 -9.94
CA PHE A 88 -5.83 -13.17 -8.63
C PHE A 88 -6.80 -11.97 -8.64
N ALA A 89 -7.30 -11.56 -9.80
CA ALA A 89 -8.22 -10.45 -9.89
C ALA A 89 -9.62 -10.89 -9.46
N PRO A 90 -10.36 -10.08 -8.70
CA PRO A 90 -11.67 -10.47 -8.24
C PRO A 90 -12.64 -10.65 -9.42
N PRO A 91 -13.55 -11.65 -9.37
CA PRO A 91 -14.61 -11.78 -10.35
C PRO A 91 -15.58 -10.58 -10.27
N ALA A 92 -16.26 -10.27 -11.37
CA ALA A 92 -17.13 -9.10 -11.45
C ALA A 92 -18.30 -9.13 -10.43
N HIS A 93 -18.75 -10.32 -10.05
CA HIS A 93 -19.83 -10.53 -9.10
C HIS A 93 -19.34 -10.71 -7.64
N ILE A 94 -18.06 -10.45 -7.35
CA ILE A 94 -17.51 -10.68 -6.00
C ILE A 94 -18.31 -9.93 -4.92
N SER A 95 -18.84 -8.74 -5.25
CA SER A 95 -19.54 -7.83 -4.34
C SER A 95 -20.82 -8.40 -3.72
N THR A 96 -21.36 -9.49 -4.27
CA THR A 96 -22.57 -10.17 -3.79
C THR A 96 -22.30 -11.52 -3.14
N LEU A 97 -21.04 -11.97 -3.11
CA LEU A 97 -20.66 -13.29 -2.60
C LEU A 97 -20.54 -13.30 -1.07
N SER A 98 -20.56 -14.49 -0.47
CA SER A 98 -20.16 -14.67 0.91
C SER A 98 -18.64 -14.67 0.98
N ALA A 99 -18.03 -13.60 1.49
CA ALA A 99 -16.59 -13.41 1.37
C ALA A 99 -15.89 -13.09 2.69
N ILE A 100 -14.63 -13.51 2.78
CA ILE A 100 -13.69 -13.01 3.77
C ILE A 100 -12.99 -11.78 3.17
N GLY A 101 -13.00 -10.66 3.88
CA GLY A 101 -12.20 -9.48 3.56
C GLY A 101 -11.09 -9.29 4.57
N SER A 102 -9.95 -8.73 4.17
CA SER A 102 -8.89 -8.34 5.11
C SER A 102 -8.25 -6.99 4.77
N ASP A 103 -7.91 -6.24 5.81
CA ASP A 103 -7.29 -4.92 5.74
C ASP A 103 -6.42 -4.66 6.99
N GLU A 104 -5.56 -3.65 6.92
CA GLU A 104 -4.68 -3.24 8.01
C GLU A 104 -4.67 -1.74 8.29
N VAL A 105 -4.32 -1.39 9.53
CA VAL A 105 -4.16 0.00 9.99
C VAL A 105 -2.90 0.13 10.84
N GLY A 106 -2.34 1.34 10.90
CA GLY A 106 -1.18 1.64 11.74
C GLY A 106 0.17 1.46 11.05
N THR A 107 0.22 1.17 9.76
CA THR A 107 1.48 0.94 9.00
C THR A 107 2.32 2.20 8.88
N GLY A 108 1.68 3.34 8.59
CA GLY A 108 2.31 4.65 8.44
C GLY A 108 2.41 5.47 9.73
N ASP A 109 1.86 4.96 10.84
CA ASP A 109 1.89 5.63 12.13
C ASP A 109 3.19 5.32 12.88
N PHE A 110 3.89 6.35 13.35
CA PHE A 110 5.10 6.17 14.14
C PHE A 110 4.80 5.49 15.47
N PHE A 111 3.82 6.01 16.20
CA PHE A 111 3.35 5.43 17.45
C PHE A 111 2.36 4.30 17.19
N GLY A 112 2.30 3.36 18.13
CA GLY A 112 1.33 2.28 18.15
C GLY A 112 1.64 1.10 17.22
N PRO A 113 0.79 0.06 17.30
CA PRO A 113 1.02 -1.21 16.63
C PRO A 113 0.73 -1.14 15.11
N ILE A 114 0.87 -2.28 14.44
CA ILE A 114 0.11 -2.58 13.22
C ILE A 114 -1.07 -3.47 13.64
N THR A 115 -2.28 -3.13 13.20
CA THR A 115 -3.48 -3.93 13.44
C THR A 115 -3.98 -4.49 12.12
N VAL A 116 -4.15 -5.80 12.03
CA VAL A 116 -4.70 -6.48 10.85
C VAL A 116 -5.99 -7.17 11.26
N ALA A 117 -7.05 -6.96 10.48
CA ALA A 117 -8.30 -7.67 10.67
C ALA A 117 -8.67 -8.45 9.42
N ALA A 118 -9.34 -9.58 9.63
CA ALA A 118 -10.12 -10.26 8.61
C ALA A 118 -11.55 -10.42 9.11
N ALA A 119 -12.54 -10.27 8.24
CA ALA A 119 -13.95 -10.39 8.57
C ALA A 119 -14.67 -11.21 7.50
N PHE A 120 -15.58 -12.08 7.91
CA PHE A 120 -16.46 -12.79 7.01
C PHE A 120 -17.81 -12.10 6.95
N VAL A 121 -18.34 -11.92 5.74
CA VAL A 121 -19.69 -11.41 5.52
C VAL A 121 -20.42 -12.41 4.64
N ASP A 122 -21.48 -13.00 5.17
CA ASP A 122 -22.42 -13.82 4.40
C ASP A 122 -23.21 -12.92 3.44
N GLN A 123 -23.49 -13.40 2.23
CA GLN A 123 -24.29 -12.68 1.24
C GLN A 123 -25.63 -12.16 1.80
N LYS A 124 -26.26 -12.91 2.73
CA LYS A 124 -27.53 -12.55 3.37
C LYS A 124 -27.39 -11.39 4.37
N GLN A 125 -26.19 -11.17 4.90
CA GLN A 125 -25.92 -10.10 5.86
C GLN A 125 -25.53 -8.77 5.19
N ILE A 126 -25.27 -8.77 3.87
CA ILE A 126 -24.88 -7.57 3.11
C ILE A 126 -25.85 -6.39 3.32
N PRO A 127 -27.20 -6.56 3.24
CA PRO A 127 -28.13 -5.46 3.46
C PRO A 127 -28.04 -4.87 4.87
N LEU A 128 -28.01 -5.74 5.90
CA LEU A 128 -27.87 -5.34 7.31
C LEU A 128 -26.58 -4.53 7.52
N LEU A 129 -25.45 -4.96 6.96
CA LEU A 129 -24.19 -4.24 7.13
C LEU A 129 -24.21 -2.86 6.47
N LYS A 130 -24.92 -2.69 5.35
CA LYS A 130 -25.13 -1.36 4.76
C LYS A 130 -25.95 -0.45 5.67
N GLU A 131 -27.01 -0.99 6.28
CA GLU A 131 -27.84 -0.26 7.25
C GLU A 131 -27.04 0.14 8.51
N LEU A 132 -26.14 -0.72 8.97
CA LEU A 132 -25.19 -0.43 10.05
C LEU A 132 -24.12 0.62 9.66
N GLY A 133 -24.11 1.12 8.42
CA GLY A 133 -23.19 2.16 7.97
C GLY A 133 -21.81 1.65 7.55
N VAL A 134 -21.65 0.34 7.30
CA VAL A 134 -20.37 -0.21 6.81
C VAL A 134 -20.07 0.31 5.41
N ARG A 135 -18.97 1.06 5.29
CA ARG A 135 -18.45 1.65 4.06
C ARG A 135 -16.95 1.95 4.23
N ASP A 136 -16.32 2.55 3.22
CA ASP A 136 -14.92 3.01 3.31
C ASP A 136 -14.69 3.83 4.59
N SER A 137 -13.76 3.35 5.42
CA SER A 137 -13.47 3.89 6.74
C SER A 137 -12.68 5.21 6.66
N LYS A 138 -12.03 5.53 5.54
CA LYS A 138 -11.14 6.72 5.41
C LYS A 138 -11.85 8.04 5.72
N GLY A 139 -13.13 8.15 5.37
CA GLY A 139 -13.95 9.33 5.64
C GLY A 139 -14.61 9.37 7.03
N MET A 140 -14.48 8.32 7.84
CA MET A 140 -15.14 8.22 9.14
C MET A 140 -14.32 8.84 10.26
N LYS A 141 -15.01 9.41 11.25
CA LYS A 141 -14.40 9.90 12.49
C LYS A 141 -14.28 8.77 13.51
N ASP A 142 -13.35 8.90 14.46
CA ASP A 142 -13.09 7.84 15.44
C ASP A 142 -14.34 7.44 16.28
N PRO A 143 -15.23 8.36 16.72
CA PRO A 143 -16.47 7.96 17.40
C PRO A 143 -17.40 7.08 16.55
N GLU A 144 -17.55 7.41 15.26
CA GLU A 144 -18.34 6.65 14.29
C GLU A 144 -17.73 5.25 14.07
N ILE A 145 -16.41 5.17 13.91
CA ILE A 145 -15.68 3.90 13.82
C ILE A 145 -15.92 3.02 15.05
N ILE A 146 -15.84 3.60 16.25
CA ILE A 146 -16.03 2.87 17.51
C ILE A 146 -17.45 2.33 17.62
N GLU A 147 -18.45 3.11 17.24
CA GLU A 147 -19.85 2.70 17.27
C GLU A 147 -20.11 1.54 16.30
N ILE A 148 -19.75 1.70 15.02
CA ILE A 148 -19.96 0.68 13.99
C ILE A 148 -19.18 -0.60 14.32
N ALA A 149 -17.92 -0.47 14.75
CA ALA A 149 -17.09 -1.63 15.09
C ALA A 149 -17.69 -2.45 16.24
N ARG A 150 -18.26 -1.81 17.27
CA ARG A 150 -18.92 -2.50 18.39
C ARG A 150 -20.12 -3.32 17.95
N ASN A 151 -20.82 -2.89 16.90
CA ASN A 151 -21.90 -3.68 16.30
C ASN A 151 -21.29 -4.83 15.47
N LEU A 152 -20.30 -4.55 14.61
CA LEU A 152 -19.69 -5.57 13.75
C LEU A 152 -19.11 -6.76 14.52
N ILE A 153 -18.35 -6.52 15.60
CA ILE A 153 -17.72 -7.60 16.38
C ILE A 153 -18.74 -8.54 17.04
N LYS A 154 -20.01 -8.12 17.17
CA LYS A 154 -21.11 -8.95 17.69
C LYS A 154 -21.91 -9.63 16.57
N THR A 155 -21.87 -9.09 15.36
CA THR A 155 -22.73 -9.49 14.25
C THR A 155 -22.06 -10.47 13.28
N ILE A 156 -20.74 -10.34 13.06
CA ILE A 156 -20.03 -11.10 12.04
C ILE A 156 -18.79 -11.84 12.59
N PRO A 157 -18.44 -13.02 12.03
CA PRO A 157 -17.18 -13.68 12.35
C PRO A 157 -15.98 -12.84 11.89
N TYR A 158 -15.03 -12.62 12.79
CA TYR A 158 -13.81 -11.87 12.48
C TYR A 158 -12.59 -12.44 13.20
N SER A 159 -11.41 -12.03 12.74
CA SER A 159 -10.14 -12.18 13.45
C SER A 159 -9.44 -10.83 13.47
N LEU A 160 -8.93 -10.46 14.63
CA LEU A 160 -8.14 -9.25 14.83
C LEU A 160 -6.78 -9.65 15.38
N LEU A 161 -5.71 -9.22 14.72
CA LEU A 161 -4.33 -9.42 15.13
C LEU A 161 -3.67 -8.06 15.36
N VAL A 162 -3.08 -7.89 16.54
CA VAL A 162 -2.29 -6.71 16.89
C VAL A 162 -0.83 -7.13 16.89
N LEU A 163 0.03 -6.36 16.21
CA LEU A 163 1.48 -6.48 16.26
C LEU A 163 2.04 -5.34 17.12
N PRO A 164 2.29 -5.57 18.43
CA PRO A 164 2.79 -4.54 19.34
C PRO A 164 4.18 -4.04 18.94
N ASN A 165 4.51 -2.80 19.30
CA ASN A 165 5.75 -2.13 18.91
C ASN A 165 7.01 -2.93 19.28
N GLN A 166 7.07 -3.54 20.47
CA GLN A 166 8.22 -4.36 20.87
C GLN A 166 8.47 -5.52 19.89
N LYS A 167 7.40 -6.25 19.54
CA LYS A 167 7.49 -7.37 18.58
C LYS A 167 7.76 -6.87 17.17
N TYR A 168 7.13 -5.76 16.76
CA TYR A 168 7.41 -5.09 15.50
C TYR A 168 8.90 -4.76 15.37
N ASN A 169 9.47 -4.06 16.35
CA ASN A 169 10.86 -3.63 16.36
C ASN A 169 11.81 -4.84 16.39
N ALA A 170 11.48 -5.89 17.16
CA ALA A 170 12.25 -7.13 17.17
C ALA A 170 12.29 -7.82 15.79
N MET A 171 11.15 -7.86 15.08
CA MET A 171 11.09 -8.44 13.73
C MET A 171 11.80 -7.56 12.69
N GLN A 172 11.68 -6.24 12.81
CA GLN A 172 12.36 -5.29 11.95
C GLN A 172 13.88 -5.43 12.08
N LYS A 173 14.41 -5.52 13.31
CA LYS A 173 15.84 -5.74 13.58
C LYS A 173 16.35 -7.05 12.99
N LYS A 174 15.50 -8.07 12.88
CA LYS A 174 15.80 -9.34 12.20
C LYS A 174 15.73 -9.26 10.66
N GLY A 175 15.58 -8.06 10.09
CA GLY A 175 15.54 -7.84 8.65
C GLY A 175 14.16 -8.02 8.01
N MET A 176 13.09 -8.18 8.81
CA MET A 176 11.74 -8.27 8.26
C MET A 176 11.22 -6.87 7.89
N ASN A 177 10.86 -6.67 6.63
CA ASN A 177 10.19 -5.44 6.20
C ASN A 177 8.68 -5.46 6.52
N GLN A 178 8.05 -4.29 6.48
CA GLN A 178 6.60 -4.15 6.75
C GLN A 178 5.75 -5.03 5.82
N GLY A 179 6.09 -5.11 4.53
CA GLY A 179 5.35 -5.94 3.58
C GLY A 179 5.29 -7.41 4.00
N LYS A 180 6.41 -7.97 4.49
CA LYS A 180 6.47 -9.33 5.00
C LYS A 180 5.69 -9.49 6.31
N MET A 181 5.81 -8.55 7.25
CA MET A 181 5.01 -8.57 8.49
C MET A 181 3.51 -8.59 8.19
N LYS A 182 3.07 -7.72 7.28
CA LYS A 182 1.67 -7.64 6.85
C LYS A 182 1.21 -8.93 6.18
N ALA A 183 1.97 -9.47 5.23
CA ALA A 183 1.58 -10.72 4.56
C ALA A 183 1.33 -11.85 5.56
N LEU A 184 2.24 -12.03 6.53
CA LEU A 184 2.10 -13.03 7.60
C LEU A 184 0.84 -12.79 8.44
N LEU A 185 0.59 -11.54 8.84
CA LEU A 185 -0.58 -11.18 9.65
C LEU A 185 -1.90 -11.37 8.88
N HIS A 186 -1.99 -10.95 7.62
CA HIS A 186 -3.19 -11.16 6.79
C HIS A 186 -3.47 -12.66 6.62
N ASN A 187 -2.45 -13.44 6.24
CA ASN A 187 -2.59 -14.89 6.08
C ASN A 187 -3.06 -15.56 7.38
N GLN A 188 -2.54 -15.15 8.53
CA GLN A 188 -2.97 -15.68 9.83
C GLN A 188 -4.40 -15.25 10.19
N ALA A 189 -4.75 -13.98 9.96
CA ALA A 189 -6.07 -13.45 10.29
C ALA A 189 -7.16 -14.15 9.44
N ILE A 190 -6.90 -14.37 8.16
CA ILE A 190 -7.80 -15.10 7.25
C ILE A 190 -7.99 -16.54 7.73
N GLN A 191 -6.91 -17.26 8.07
CA GLN A 191 -7.01 -18.62 8.62
C GLN A 191 -7.83 -18.69 9.91
N ASN A 192 -7.68 -17.70 10.79
CA ASN A 192 -8.47 -17.63 12.01
C ASN A 192 -9.96 -17.47 11.72
N VAL A 193 -10.35 -16.73 10.67
CA VAL A 193 -11.74 -16.59 10.24
C VAL A 193 -12.25 -17.88 9.58
N GLN A 194 -11.45 -18.52 8.72
CA GLN A 194 -11.81 -19.80 8.08
C GLN A 194 -12.18 -20.87 9.11
N ARG A 195 -11.50 -20.90 10.27
CA ARG A 195 -11.83 -21.84 11.37
C ARG A 195 -13.13 -21.53 12.12
N LYS A 196 -13.73 -20.36 11.92
CA LYS A 196 -14.95 -19.90 12.60
C LYS A 196 -16.21 -20.03 11.75
N ILE A 197 -16.08 -20.38 10.48
CA ILE A 197 -17.17 -20.36 9.50
C ILE A 197 -17.27 -21.70 8.77
N PRO A 198 -18.47 -22.10 8.33
CA PRO A 198 -18.66 -23.36 7.63
C PRO A 198 -18.13 -23.32 6.18
N SER A 199 -18.32 -22.21 5.47
CA SER A 199 -17.94 -22.04 4.08
C SER A 199 -17.79 -20.57 3.70
N TYR A 200 -17.09 -20.31 2.60
CA TYR A 200 -16.97 -19.00 1.97
C TYR A 200 -16.80 -19.18 0.46
N ASP A 201 -17.20 -18.18 -0.32
CA ASP A 201 -17.07 -18.19 -1.78
C ASP A 201 -15.76 -17.55 -2.23
N ALA A 202 -15.33 -16.48 -1.54
CA ALA A 202 -14.16 -15.68 -1.92
C ALA A 202 -13.39 -15.12 -0.73
N ILE A 203 -12.11 -14.82 -0.95
CA ILE A 203 -11.25 -14.08 -0.03
C ILE A 203 -10.71 -12.87 -0.78
N LEU A 204 -10.98 -11.67 -0.29
CA LEU A 204 -10.51 -10.43 -0.87
C LEU A 204 -9.55 -9.70 0.08
N ILE A 205 -8.35 -9.42 -0.39
CA ILE A 205 -7.29 -8.72 0.36
C ILE A 205 -7.09 -7.34 -0.24
N ASP A 206 -7.10 -6.27 0.58
CA ASP A 206 -6.69 -4.95 0.09
C ASP A 206 -5.22 -4.98 -0.33
N GLN A 207 -4.97 -4.61 -1.58
CA GLN A 207 -3.71 -4.88 -2.25
C GLN A 207 -2.61 -3.92 -1.80
N PHE A 208 -1.79 -4.36 -0.85
CA PHE A 208 -0.58 -3.63 -0.43
C PHE A 208 0.72 -4.09 -1.10
N ALA A 209 0.68 -5.21 -1.81
CA ALA A 209 1.80 -5.76 -2.57
C ALA A 209 1.26 -6.51 -3.80
N LYS A 210 2.11 -6.70 -4.81
CA LYS A 210 1.77 -7.59 -5.93
C LYS A 210 1.52 -9.01 -5.38
N PRO A 211 0.57 -9.78 -5.93
CA PRO A 211 0.25 -11.12 -5.42
C PRO A 211 1.47 -12.04 -5.33
N GLU A 212 2.35 -12.01 -6.34
CA GLU A 212 3.61 -12.76 -6.35
C GLU A 212 4.50 -12.43 -5.14
N ILE A 213 4.60 -11.15 -4.79
CA ILE A 213 5.39 -10.68 -3.64
C ILE A 213 4.73 -11.12 -2.33
N TYR A 214 3.40 -10.99 -2.23
CA TYR A 214 2.63 -11.46 -1.08
C TYR A 214 2.90 -12.95 -0.81
N PHE A 215 2.73 -13.82 -1.82
CA PHE A 215 2.98 -15.26 -1.66
C PHE A 215 4.46 -15.57 -1.44
N ASN A 216 5.38 -14.79 -2.01
CA ASN A 216 6.80 -14.95 -1.74
C ASN A 216 7.15 -14.67 -0.27
N TYR A 217 6.49 -13.68 0.36
CA TYR A 217 6.67 -13.41 1.79
C TYR A 217 6.17 -14.56 2.69
N LEU A 218 5.23 -15.36 2.20
CA LEU A 218 4.65 -16.49 2.91
C LEU A 218 5.44 -17.80 2.74
N LYS A 219 6.49 -17.83 1.92
CA LYS A 219 7.34 -19.02 1.79
C LYS A 219 7.90 -19.44 3.15
N GLY A 220 7.82 -20.73 3.45
CA GLY A 220 8.25 -21.31 4.73
C GLY A 220 7.22 -21.23 5.85
N GLN A 221 6.02 -20.67 5.62
CA GLN A 221 4.90 -20.83 6.55
C GLN A 221 4.27 -22.22 6.39
N SER A 222 3.83 -22.81 7.50
CA SER A 222 3.18 -24.13 7.52
C SER A 222 1.87 -24.14 6.73
N THR A 223 1.11 -23.04 6.80
CA THR A 223 -0.18 -22.90 6.14
C THR A 223 -0.24 -21.59 5.36
N ILE A 224 -0.55 -21.68 4.07
CA ILE A 224 -0.69 -20.54 3.17
C ILE A 224 -2.07 -20.63 2.51
N VAL A 225 -2.91 -19.60 2.72
CA VAL A 225 -4.22 -19.51 2.08
C VAL A 225 -4.04 -19.09 0.63
N LYS A 226 -4.49 -19.92 -0.31
CA LYS A 226 -4.33 -19.71 -1.77
C LYS A 226 -5.62 -19.84 -2.57
N GLU A 227 -6.58 -20.61 -2.06
CA GLU A 227 -7.83 -20.90 -2.74
C GLU A 227 -8.79 -19.70 -2.66
N ASN A 228 -9.36 -19.33 -3.81
CA ASN A 228 -10.28 -18.20 -3.98
C ASN A 228 -9.75 -16.89 -3.38
N VAL A 229 -8.42 -16.68 -3.40
CA VAL A 229 -7.78 -15.45 -2.93
C VAL A 229 -7.64 -14.45 -4.06
N TYR A 230 -8.21 -13.28 -3.85
CA TYR A 230 -8.19 -12.16 -4.77
C TYR A 230 -7.53 -10.93 -4.13
N PHE A 231 -6.90 -10.11 -4.98
CA PHE A 231 -6.28 -8.85 -4.58
C PHE A 231 -6.88 -7.74 -5.44
N ALA A 232 -7.22 -6.64 -4.78
CA ALA A 232 -7.60 -5.41 -5.46
C ALA A 232 -7.16 -4.21 -4.63
N THR A 233 -6.78 -3.13 -5.30
CA THR A 233 -6.62 -1.83 -4.62
C THR A 233 -7.99 -1.26 -4.30
N LYS A 234 -8.13 -0.59 -3.14
CA LYS A 234 -9.42 -0.04 -2.70
C LYS A 234 -10.46 -1.14 -2.54
N ALA A 235 -10.04 -2.30 -2.02
CA ALA A 235 -10.91 -3.47 -1.93
C ALA A 235 -12.12 -3.24 -1.00
N GLU A 236 -12.04 -2.27 -0.09
CA GLU A 236 -13.14 -1.76 0.72
C GLU A 236 -14.29 -1.15 -0.11
N GLU A 237 -14.00 -0.61 -1.30
CA GLU A 237 -15.02 -0.12 -2.24
C GLU A 237 -15.67 -1.28 -3.02
N ILE A 238 -15.03 -2.46 -3.04
CA ILE A 238 -15.45 -3.63 -3.84
C ILE A 238 -16.32 -4.58 -3.02
N HIS A 239 -15.95 -4.85 -1.76
CA HIS A 239 -16.69 -5.79 -0.91
C HIS A 239 -16.80 -5.31 0.54
N LEU A 240 -18.01 -5.41 1.12
CA LEU A 240 -18.28 -4.99 2.50
C LEU A 240 -17.45 -5.73 3.54
N ALA A 241 -17.04 -6.98 3.27
CA ALA A 241 -16.15 -7.72 4.15
C ALA A 241 -14.80 -7.01 4.37
N VAL A 242 -14.25 -6.36 3.33
CA VAL A 242 -13.00 -5.59 3.46
C VAL A 242 -13.27 -4.28 4.19
N ALA A 243 -14.37 -3.59 3.90
CA ALA A 243 -14.77 -2.41 4.66
C ALA A 243 -14.98 -2.70 6.15
N ALA A 244 -15.63 -3.82 6.48
CA ALA A 244 -15.81 -4.29 7.85
C ALA A 244 -14.48 -4.62 8.54
N ALA A 245 -13.57 -5.30 7.84
CA ALA A 245 -12.21 -5.55 8.33
C ALA A 245 -11.46 -4.23 8.59
N SER A 246 -11.53 -3.26 7.68
CA SER A 246 -10.94 -1.92 7.83
C SER A 246 -11.45 -1.21 9.08
N ILE A 247 -12.76 -1.21 9.31
CA ILE A 247 -13.40 -0.62 10.50
C ILE A 247 -12.93 -1.32 11.78
N ILE A 248 -12.88 -2.65 11.81
CA ILE A 248 -12.43 -3.42 12.98
C ILE A 248 -10.95 -3.17 13.26
N ALA A 249 -10.09 -3.16 12.23
CA ALA A 249 -8.68 -2.85 12.37
C ALA A 249 -8.47 -1.42 12.89
N ARG A 250 -9.19 -0.44 12.32
CA ARG A 250 -9.10 0.96 12.76
C ARG A 250 -9.59 1.12 14.20
N TYR A 251 -10.70 0.50 14.56
CA TYR A 251 -11.19 0.48 15.95
C TYR A 251 -10.11 -0.03 16.91
N SER A 252 -9.48 -1.17 16.61
CA SER A 252 -8.39 -1.70 17.42
C SER A 252 -7.23 -0.72 17.50
N PHE A 253 -6.82 -0.12 16.38
CA PHE A 253 -5.70 0.83 16.36
C PHE A 253 -5.97 2.04 17.25
N VAL A 254 -7.17 2.62 17.20
CA VAL A 254 -7.57 3.75 18.06
C VAL A 254 -7.49 3.36 19.53
N MET A 255 -8.06 2.20 19.89
CA MET A 255 -8.05 1.71 21.27
C MET A 255 -6.63 1.45 21.78
N GLU A 256 -5.74 0.89 20.95
CA GLU A 256 -4.35 0.65 21.32
C GLU A 256 -3.55 1.94 21.49
N ILE A 257 -3.74 2.94 20.62
CA ILE A 257 -3.11 4.26 20.77
C ILE A 257 -3.56 4.93 22.08
N ASP A 258 -4.86 4.91 22.37
CA ASP A 258 -5.40 5.50 23.60
C ASP A 258 -4.88 4.78 24.84
N LYS A 259 -4.78 3.46 24.80
CA LYS A 259 -4.21 2.64 25.87
C LYS A 259 -2.74 3.01 26.13
N LEU A 260 -1.91 3.00 25.09
CA LEU A 260 -0.49 3.36 25.18
C LEU A 260 -0.30 4.79 25.70
N GLY A 261 -1.14 5.73 25.26
CA GLY A 261 -1.13 7.11 25.73
C GLY A 261 -1.46 7.23 27.21
N LYS A 262 -2.50 6.52 27.68
CA LYS A 262 -2.90 6.50 29.10
C LYS A 262 -1.80 5.92 29.99
N GLU A 263 -1.22 4.79 29.60
CA GLU A 263 -0.15 4.11 30.35
C GLU A 263 1.10 5.00 30.52
N ASN A 264 1.33 5.95 29.61
CA ASN A 264 2.49 6.85 29.63
C ASN A 264 2.13 8.29 30.03
N ASN A 265 0.87 8.53 30.39
CA ASN A 265 0.30 9.84 30.68
C ASN A 265 0.66 10.89 29.61
N VAL A 266 0.45 10.55 28.34
CA VAL A 266 0.74 11.39 27.18
C VAL A 266 -0.31 11.18 26.09
N LYS A 267 -0.64 12.22 25.34
CA LYS A 267 -1.41 12.07 24.10
C LYS A 267 -0.46 11.67 22.98
N LEU A 268 -0.68 10.50 22.38
CA LEU A 268 0.09 10.04 21.23
C LEU A 268 -0.58 10.49 19.92
N PRO A 269 0.01 11.45 19.18
CA PRO A 269 -0.53 11.84 17.89
C PRO A 269 -0.34 10.72 16.85
N LYS A 270 -1.35 10.54 15.99
CA LYS A 270 -1.30 9.62 14.85
C LYS A 270 -0.43 10.18 13.72
N GLY A 271 0.01 9.33 12.80
CA GLY A 271 0.85 9.64 11.65
C GLY A 271 2.35 9.70 11.99
N ALA A 272 3.09 10.50 11.20
CA ALA A 272 4.55 10.62 11.30
C ALA A 272 5.05 12.08 11.05
N GLY A 273 4.20 13.07 11.33
CA GLY A 273 4.50 14.50 11.12
C GLY A 273 5.25 15.18 12.28
N ALA A 274 5.43 16.50 12.20
CA ALA A 274 6.19 17.26 13.20
C ALA A 274 5.62 17.17 14.64
N ALA A 275 4.29 17.09 14.78
CA ALA A 275 3.66 16.89 16.09
C ALA A 275 4.09 15.57 16.76
N VAL A 276 4.35 14.53 15.96
CA VAL A 276 4.85 13.22 16.40
C VAL A 276 6.29 13.34 16.87
N ASP A 277 7.14 14.05 16.12
CA ASP A 277 8.54 14.30 16.50
C ASP A 277 8.62 15.01 17.88
N LEU A 278 7.77 16.01 18.10
CA LEU A 278 7.69 16.74 19.38
C LEU A 278 7.17 15.86 20.53
N ALA A 279 6.14 15.06 20.29
CA ALA A 279 5.61 14.14 21.31
C ALA A 279 6.65 13.08 21.70
N ALA A 280 7.37 12.54 20.72
CA ALA A 280 8.46 11.59 20.93
C ALA A 280 9.62 12.22 21.70
N ALA A 281 10.00 13.45 21.39
CA ALA A 281 11.06 14.16 22.12
C ALA A 281 10.72 14.33 23.61
N LYS A 282 9.47 14.70 23.94
CA LYS A 282 8.99 14.80 25.32
C LYS A 282 9.04 13.46 26.06
N LEU A 283 8.67 12.37 25.37
CA LEU A 283 8.77 11.02 25.92
C LEU A 283 10.22 10.64 26.23
N ILE A 284 11.15 10.91 25.30
CA ILE A 284 12.58 10.66 25.50
C ILE A 284 13.10 11.43 26.71
N GLN A 285 12.75 12.71 26.85
CA GLN A 285 13.20 13.53 27.98
C GLN A 285 12.71 12.99 29.32
N LYS A 286 11.46 12.50 29.37
CA LYS A 286 10.82 12.05 30.61
C LYS A 286 11.22 10.62 31.01
N HIS A 287 11.42 9.73 30.04
CA HIS A 287 11.53 8.29 30.28
C HIS A 287 12.78 7.64 29.67
N GLY A 288 13.63 8.43 29.00
CA GLY A 288 14.77 7.91 28.23
C GLY A 288 14.38 7.41 26.84
N GLU A 289 15.37 7.17 25.98
CA GLU A 289 15.17 6.77 24.58
C GLU A 289 14.48 5.40 24.44
N ASP A 290 14.75 4.48 25.37
CA ASP A 290 14.25 3.09 25.32
C ASP A 290 12.73 2.99 25.39
N VAL A 291 12.03 4.00 25.93
CA VAL A 291 10.57 4.06 25.95
C VAL A 291 9.97 3.92 24.55
N LEU A 292 10.67 4.43 23.53
CA LEU A 292 10.21 4.37 22.14
C LEU A 292 10.11 2.92 21.63
N ASN A 293 10.88 1.98 22.16
CA ASN A 293 10.78 0.59 21.74
C ASN A 293 9.42 -0.03 22.12
N GLN A 294 8.76 0.52 23.15
CA GLN A 294 7.45 0.06 23.63
C GLN A 294 6.29 0.78 22.94
N LEU A 295 6.51 2.02 22.46
CA LEU A 295 5.44 2.89 21.98
C LEU A 295 5.49 3.14 20.48
N ALA A 296 6.65 2.96 19.84
CA ALA A 296 6.90 3.44 18.50
C ALA A 296 7.64 2.44 17.61
N LYS A 297 7.56 2.67 16.31
CA LYS A 297 8.31 1.93 15.28
C LYS A 297 9.67 2.59 15.10
N THR A 298 10.68 2.13 15.82
CA THR A 298 11.93 2.88 16.07
C THR A 298 12.83 3.10 14.85
N HIS A 299 12.65 2.33 13.79
CA HIS A 299 13.36 2.55 12.52
C HIS A 299 12.86 3.75 11.69
N PHE A 300 11.76 4.40 12.08
CA PHE A 300 11.27 5.58 11.37
C PHE A 300 12.21 6.76 11.60
N ALA A 301 12.28 7.67 10.61
CA ALA A 301 13.09 8.88 10.70
C ALA A 301 12.72 9.77 11.91
N ASN A 302 11.47 9.67 12.40
CA ASN A 302 10.97 10.36 13.59
C ASN A 302 11.80 10.08 14.84
N SER A 303 12.34 8.86 15.01
CA SER A 303 13.19 8.54 16.18
C SER A 303 14.44 9.42 16.23
N LEU A 304 15.14 9.59 15.10
CA LEU A 304 16.33 10.44 15.03
C LEU A 304 15.99 11.93 15.21
N LYS A 305 14.87 12.39 14.66
CA LYS A 305 14.42 13.78 14.83
C LYS A 305 14.06 14.06 16.28
N ALA A 306 13.30 13.18 16.91
CA ALA A 306 12.91 13.27 18.31
C ALA A 306 14.11 13.33 19.25
N LYS A 307 15.12 12.49 19.03
CA LYS A 307 16.38 12.50 19.80
C LYS A 307 17.09 13.85 19.70
N LYS A 308 17.26 14.38 18.48
CA LYS A 308 17.88 15.70 18.27
C LYS A 308 17.12 16.84 18.95
N ILE A 309 15.79 16.77 18.97
CA ILE A 309 14.95 17.77 19.67
C ILE A 309 15.15 17.63 21.18
N ALA A 310 15.11 16.41 21.70
CA ALA A 310 15.29 16.12 23.13
C ALA A 310 16.63 16.63 23.66
N GLU A 311 17.72 16.38 22.94
CA GLU A 311 19.08 16.81 23.31
C GLU A 311 19.25 18.33 23.31
N LYS A 312 18.60 19.04 22.38
CA LYS A 312 18.68 20.52 22.31
C LYS A 312 18.01 21.19 23.49
N SER A 313 16.86 20.67 23.94
CA SER A 313 16.15 21.24 25.09
C SER A 313 16.87 21.02 26.42
N ASN A 314 17.72 20.00 26.55
CA ASN A 314 18.52 19.77 27.76
C ASN A 314 19.74 20.70 27.86
N ARG A 315 20.08 21.44 26.79
CA ARG A 315 21.22 22.37 26.74
C ARG A 315 20.83 23.82 26.98
N ASN A 316 19.53 24.12 27.04
CA ASN A 316 18.96 25.43 27.35
C ASN A 316 18.29 25.39 28.72
#